data_AF-A0A1Q4R5D5-F1
#
_entry.id   AF-A0A1Q4R5D5-F1
#
_cell.length_a   1.000
_cell.length_b   1.000
_cell.length_c   1.000
_cell.angle_alpha   90.00
_cell.angle_beta   90.00
_cell.angle_gamma   90.00
#
_symmetry.space_group_name_H-M   'P 1'
#
loop_
_entity.id
_entity.type
_entity.pdbx_description
1 polymer ?
#
loop_
_entity_poly.entity_id
_entity_poly.type
_entity_poly.pdbx_seq_one_letter_code
_entity_poly.pdbx_strand_id
1 'polypeptide(L)'
;MTGLIVFSVYAIALSFVFYYFNQPYNRNWWLKITTTKPYCIYYFGPFHSQQEANDNIAGYRKDLEAEQAKIVQVKLNQCFPPAQLTFSRDEA
;
A
#
# COMPACT_ATOMS: atom_id res chain seq x y z
N MET A 1 43.91 -1.27 20.45
CA MET A 1 42.85 -2.25 20.09
C MET A 1 41.44 -1.69 20.31
N THR A 2 41.21 -0.89 21.36
CA THR A 2 39.91 -0.26 21.66
C THR A 2 39.40 0.70 20.58
N GLY A 3 40.26 1.52 19.98
CA GLY A 3 39.85 2.46 18.92
C GLY A 3 39.28 1.80 17.66
N LEU A 4 39.82 0.65 17.25
CA LEU A 4 39.30 -0.13 16.11
C LEU A 4 37.95 -0.77 16.44
N ILE A 5 37.75 -1.20 17.68
CA ILE A 5 36.47 -1.76 18.13
C ILE A 5 35.41 -0.67 18.14
N VAL A 6 35.71 0.50 18.71
CA VAL A 6 34.77 1.65 18.73
C VAL A 6 34.43 2.08 17.31
N PHE A 7 35.43 2.22 16.43
CA PHE A 7 35.19 2.56 15.02
C PHE A 7 34.32 1.51 14.32
N SER A 8 34.58 0.22 14.54
CA SER A 8 33.79 -0.86 13.96
C SER A 8 32.34 -0.83 14.43
N VAL A 9 32.08 -0.60 15.73
CA VAL A 9 30.72 -0.47 16.27
C VAL A 9 29.99 0.71 15.64
N TYR A 10 30.66 1.86 15.48
CA TYR A 10 30.07 3.02 14.80
C TYR A 10 29.83 2.76 13.30
N ALA A 11 30.74 2.08 12.61
CA ALA A 11 30.58 1.73 11.21
C ALA A 11 29.42 0.75 11.01
N ILE A 12 29.24 -0.21 11.91
CA ILE A 12 28.11 -1.15 11.90
C ILE A 12 26.81 -0.41 12.19
N ALA A 13 26.76 0.42 13.23
CA ALA A 13 25.59 1.25 13.54
C ALA A 13 25.22 2.17 12.36
N LEU A 14 26.20 2.82 11.74
CA LEU A 14 26.00 3.67 10.57
C LEU A 14 25.50 2.86 9.37
N SER A 15 26.03 1.66 9.14
CA SER A 15 25.58 0.75 8.08
C SER A 15 24.14 0.29 8.31
N PHE A 16 23.76 -0.01 9.55
CA PHE A 16 22.37 -0.31 9.91
C PHE A 16 21.45 0.88 9.66
N VAL A 17 21.85 2.08 10.10
CA VAL A 17 21.11 3.32 9.83
C VAL A 17 20.93 3.52 8.32
N PHE A 18 22.01 3.39 7.54
CA PHE A 18 21.98 3.53 6.09
C PHE A 18 21.11 2.45 5.42
N TYR A 19 21.14 1.22 5.91
CA TYR A 19 20.29 0.13 5.44
C TYR A 19 18.80 0.42 5.67
N TYR A 20 18.43 0.90 6.86
CA TYR A 20 17.05 1.28 7.15
C TYR A 20 16.58 2.48 6.31
N PHE A 21 17.44 3.48 6.10
CA PHE A 21 17.11 4.63 5.26
C PHE A 21 16.99 4.29 3.77
N ASN A 22 17.73 3.30 3.26
CA ASN A 22 17.73 2.91 1.85
C ASN A 22 16.79 1.73 1.56
N GLN A 23 15.73 1.54 2.34
CA GLN A 23 14.66 0.62 1.97
C GLN A 23 14.09 1.03 0.60
N PRO A 24 14.14 0.16 -0.43
CA PRO A 24 13.55 0.47 -1.72
C PRO A 24 12.03 0.51 -1.55
N TYR A 25 11.45 1.71 -1.68
CA TYR A 25 10.00 1.85 -1.78
C TYR A 25 9.53 1.24 -3.10
N ASN A 26 9.23 -0.07 -3.08
CA ASN A 26 8.68 -0.75 -4.23
C ASN A 26 7.26 -0.26 -4.50
N ARG A 27 7.05 0.23 -5.73
CA ARG A 27 5.71 0.48 -6.25
C ARG A 27 5.04 -0.86 -6.48
N ASN A 28 3.94 -1.08 -5.78
CA ASN A 28 3.12 -2.28 -5.94
C ASN A 28 1.86 -1.94 -6.74
N TRP A 29 1.18 -2.97 -7.23
CA TRP A 29 -0.12 -2.80 -7.84
C TRP A 29 -1.18 -2.56 -6.77
N TRP A 30 -1.97 -1.51 -6.95
CA TRP A 30 -3.07 -1.14 -6.07
C TRP A 30 -4.35 -1.00 -6.86
N LEU A 31 -5.43 -1.57 -6.32
CA LEU A 31 -6.77 -1.47 -6.86
C LEU A 31 -7.53 -0.38 -6.11
N LYS A 32 -7.82 0.73 -6.79
CA LYS A 32 -8.65 1.82 -6.30
C LYS A 32 -10.10 1.62 -6.74
N ILE A 33 -11.01 1.43 -5.78
CA ILE A 33 -12.46 1.38 -6.02
C ILE A 33 -13.11 2.62 -5.41
N THR A 34 -13.97 3.29 -6.16
CA THR A 34 -14.74 4.45 -5.68
C THR A 34 -16.22 4.12 -5.70
N THR A 35 -16.89 4.35 -4.58
CA THR A 35 -18.34 4.18 -4.40
C THR A 35 -19.03 5.54 -4.28
N THR A 36 -20.34 5.58 -4.51
CA THR A 36 -21.15 6.82 -4.41
C THR A 36 -22.26 6.79 -3.38
N LYS A 37 -22.62 5.61 -2.88
CA LYS A 37 -23.64 5.44 -1.84
C LYS A 37 -23.22 4.27 -0.94
N PRO A 38 -22.57 4.51 0.22
CA PRO A 38 -21.95 5.79 0.62
C PRO A 38 -20.78 6.18 -0.30
N TYR A 39 -20.36 7.46 -0.25
CA TYR A 39 -19.17 7.90 -0.99
C TYR A 39 -17.91 7.51 -0.22
N CYS A 40 -17.22 6.49 -0.73
CA CYS A 40 -15.98 5.98 -0.16
C CYS A 40 -14.97 5.68 -1.28
N ILE A 41 -13.68 5.75 -0.93
CA ILE A 41 -12.57 5.34 -1.78
C ILE A 41 -11.82 4.24 -1.06
N TYR A 42 -11.75 3.07 -1.67
CA TYR A 42 -11.05 1.89 -1.18
C TYR A 42 -9.79 1.64 -1.99
N TYR A 43 -8.70 1.29 -1.32
CA TYR A 43 -7.45 0.83 -1.90
C TYR A 43 -7.17 -0.60 -1.44
N PHE A 44 -7.19 -1.55 -2.37
CA PHE A 44 -6.87 -2.96 -2.13
C PHE A 44 -5.47 -3.30 -2.68
N GLY A 45 -4.72 -4.11 -1.93
CA GLY A 45 -3.34 -4.48 -2.23
C GLY A 45 -2.48 -4.53 -0.96
N PRO A 46 -1.14 -4.51 -1.09
CA PRO A 46 -0.38 -4.48 -2.34
C PRO A 46 -0.44 -5.81 -3.10
N PHE A 47 -0.56 -5.76 -4.44
CA PHE A 47 -0.37 -6.93 -5.31
C PHE A 47 1.02 -6.91 -5.96
N HIS A 48 1.61 -8.09 -6.12
CA HIS A 48 2.91 -8.27 -6.76
C HIS A 48 2.82 -8.15 -8.28
N SER A 49 1.67 -8.47 -8.87
CA SER A 49 1.45 -8.37 -10.31
C SER A 49 0.08 -7.82 -10.68
N GLN A 50 -0.04 -7.29 -11.90
CA GLN A 50 -1.33 -6.86 -12.45
C GLN A 50 -2.31 -8.02 -12.57
N GLN A 51 -1.81 -9.22 -12.87
CA GLN A 51 -2.63 -10.42 -13.00
C GLN A 51 -3.24 -10.82 -11.65
N GLU A 52 -2.42 -10.89 -10.61
CA GLU A 52 -2.88 -11.16 -9.24
C GLU A 52 -3.96 -10.16 -8.82
N ALA A 53 -3.76 -8.88 -9.11
CA ALA A 53 -4.77 -7.85 -8.83
C ALA A 53 -6.08 -8.14 -9.59
N ASN A 54 -6.00 -8.38 -10.91
CA ASN A 54 -7.16 -8.67 -11.77
C ASN A 54 -7.98 -9.88 -11.29
N ASP A 55 -7.29 -10.95 -10.87
CA ASP A 55 -7.92 -12.17 -10.39
C ASP A 55 -8.74 -11.93 -9.10
N ASN A 56 -8.34 -10.95 -8.29
CA ASN A 56 -9.01 -10.58 -7.05
C ASN A 56 -10.08 -9.47 -7.22
N ILE A 57 -10.10 -8.70 -8.33
CA ILE A 57 -11.06 -7.58 -8.53
C ILE A 57 -12.51 -8.04 -8.31
N ALA A 58 -12.88 -9.20 -8.87
CA ALA A 58 -14.25 -9.69 -8.81
C ALA A 58 -14.72 -9.96 -7.38
N GLY A 59 -13.82 -10.43 -6.50
CA GLY A 59 -14.11 -10.64 -5.08
C GLY A 59 -14.46 -9.33 -4.38
N TYR A 60 -13.57 -8.34 -4.45
CA TYR A 60 -13.80 -7.03 -3.82
C TYR A 60 -15.06 -6.32 -4.32
N ARG A 61 -15.34 -6.44 -5.62
CA ARG A 61 -16.57 -5.88 -6.18
C ARG A 61 -17.80 -6.54 -5.60
N LYS A 62 -17.80 -7.87 -5.50
CA LYS A 62 -18.91 -8.64 -4.94
C LYS A 62 -19.16 -8.27 -3.48
N ASP A 63 -18.11 -8.11 -2.69
CA ASP A 63 -18.20 -7.72 -1.29
C ASP A 63 -18.82 -6.32 -1.14
N LEU A 64 -18.33 -5.34 -1.91
CA LEU A 64 -18.90 -3.97 -1.92
C LEU A 64 -20.36 -3.95 -2.42
N GLU A 65 -20.68 -4.73 -3.44
CA GLU A 65 -22.06 -4.84 -3.94
C GLU A 65 -22.99 -5.51 -2.91
N ALA A 66 -22.50 -6.48 -2.14
CA ALA A 66 -23.24 -7.12 -1.04
C ALA A 66 -23.50 -6.15 0.13
N GLU A 67 -22.59 -5.21 0.37
CA GLU A 67 -22.77 -4.08 1.29
C GLU A 67 -23.67 -2.97 0.72
N GLN A 68 -24.31 -3.22 -0.44
CA GLN A 68 -25.16 -2.26 -1.15
C GLN A 68 -24.41 -0.99 -1.60
N ALA A 69 -23.07 -1.04 -1.66
CA ALA A 69 -22.25 0.08 -2.08
C ALA A 69 -22.30 0.24 -3.61
N LYS A 70 -22.66 1.44 -4.08
CA LYS A 70 -22.71 1.72 -5.53
C LYS A 70 -21.33 2.07 -6.09
N ILE A 71 -20.66 1.11 -6.72
CA ILE A 71 -19.38 1.29 -7.39
C ILE A 71 -19.55 2.20 -8.63
N VAL A 72 -18.69 3.21 -8.76
CA VAL A 72 -18.66 4.11 -9.93
C VAL A 72 -17.35 4.06 -10.70
N GLN A 73 -16.27 3.62 -10.07
CA GLN A 73 -14.97 3.57 -10.71
C GLN A 73 -14.11 2.49 -10.09
N VAL A 74 -13.42 1.74 -10.95
CA VAL A 74 -12.38 0.77 -10.58
C VAL A 74 -11.14 1.12 -11.39
N LYS A 75 -10.02 1.36 -10.71
CA LYS A 75 -8.72 1.64 -11.35
C LYS A 75 -7.65 0.78 -10.74
N LEU A 76 -6.87 0.12 -11.59
CA LEU A 76 -5.70 -0.65 -11.19
C LEU A 76 -4.46 0.06 -11.69
N ASN A 77 -3.53 0.41 -10.79
CA ASN A 77 -2.30 1.09 -11.14
C ASN A 77 -1.16 0.74 -10.17
N GLN A 78 0.08 0.86 -10.65
CA GLN A 78 1.24 0.83 -9.76
C GLN A 78 1.41 2.17 -9.07
N CYS A 79 1.45 2.17 -7.74
CA CYS A 79 1.71 3.37 -6.95
C CYS A 79 2.43 3.03 -5.64
N PHE A 80 2.86 4.08 -4.95
CA PHE A 80 3.32 3.94 -3.56
C PHE A 80 2.16 3.46 -2.67
N PRO A 81 2.47 2.81 -1.54
CA PRO A 81 1.46 2.47 -0.55
C PRO A 81 0.65 3.71 -0.17
N PRO A 82 -0.70 3.64 -0.22
CA PRO A 82 -1.52 4.77 0.19
C PRO A 82 -1.39 4.97 1.71
N ALA A 83 -1.52 6.21 2.18
CA ALA A 83 -1.45 6.52 3.60
C ALA A 83 -2.63 5.92 4.40
N GLN A 84 -3.78 5.75 3.74
CA GLN A 84 -4.98 5.10 4.29
C GLN A 84 -5.60 4.21 3.22
N LEU A 85 -6.19 3.09 3.64
CA LEU A 85 -6.83 2.14 2.73
C LEU A 85 -8.27 2.50 2.40
N THR A 86 -8.93 3.25 3.29
CA THR A 86 -10.32 3.67 3.14
C THR A 86 -10.41 5.16 3.42
N PHE A 87 -11.06 5.90 2.52
CA PHE A 87 -11.40 7.31 2.71
C PHE A 87 -12.90 7.47 2.54
N SER A 88 -13.59 7.81 3.64
CA SER A 88 -15.04 8.03 3.67
C SER A 88 -15.33 9.52 3.80
N ARG A 89 -16.40 10.03 3.16
CA ARG A 89 -16.75 11.46 3.25
C ARG A 89 -17.08 11.91 4.68
N ASP A 90 -17.59 11.01 5.51
CA ASP A 90 -18.11 11.34 6.83
C ASP A 90 -17.02 11.34 7.94
N GLU A 91 -15.76 11.08 7.58
CA GLU A 91 -14.60 11.06 8.49
C GLU A 91 -13.66 12.28 8.30
N ALA A 92 -14.13 13.32 7.59
CA ALA A 92 -13.38 14.55 7.28
C ALA A 92 -13.87 15.79 8.05
#